data_AF-A0A0H4T5Z4-F1
#
_entry.id   AF-A0A0H4T5Z4-F1
#
_cell.length_a   1.000
_cell.length_b   1.000
_cell.length_c   1.000
_cell.angle_alpha   90.00
_cell.angle_beta   90.00
_cell.angle_gamma   90.00
#
_symmetry.space_group_name_H-M   'P 1'
#
loop_
_entity.id
_entity.type
_entity.pdbx_description
1 polymer ?
#
loop_
_entity_poly.entity_id
_entity_poly.type
_entity_poly.pdbx_seq_one_letter_code
_entity_poly.pdbx_strand_id
1 'polypeptide(L)' 'MGKEIEKRIHVRIDPNDESITLKDIMQRIQEIQRQNPDLDVFFDGDEYAICSRPKKEA' A
#
# COMPACT_ATOMS: atom_id res chain seq x y z
N MET A 1 5.14 24.81 -4.28
CA MET A 1 4.14 23.91 -3.69
C MET A 1 4.34 22.54 -4.29
N GLY A 2 4.99 21.62 -3.56
CA GLY A 2 5.11 20.24 -4.03
C GLY A 2 3.72 19.64 -4.11
N LYS A 3 3.32 19.10 -5.26
CA LYS A 3 2.09 18.31 -5.37
C LYS A 3 2.23 17.17 -4.37
N GLU A 4 1.50 17.23 -3.26
CA GLU A 4 1.25 16.06 -2.42
C GLU A 4 0.65 15.02 -3.35
N ILE A 5 1.45 14.02 -3.68
CA ILE A 5 0.97 12.87 -4.43
C ILE A 5 -0.01 12.21 -3.48
N GLU A 6 -1.31 12.28 -3.76
CA GLU A 6 -2.37 11.82 -2.86
C GLU A 6 -2.16 10.34 -2.55
N LYS A 7 -1.52 10.09 -1.41
CA LYS A 7 -1.38 8.76 -0.82
C LYS A 7 -2.77 8.24 -0.56
N ARG A 8 -3.13 7.14 -1.20
CA ARG A 8 -4.41 6.46 -1.01
C ARG A 8 -4.22 5.23 -0.14
N ILE A 9 -4.96 5.15 0.96
CA ILE A 9 -5.02 3.95 1.80
C ILE A 9 -5.99 2.95 1.16
N HIS A 10 -5.55 1.70 0.99
CA HIS A 10 -6.38 0.59 0.50
C HIS A 10 -6.81 -0.34 1.63
N VAL A 11 -5.88 -0.66 2.54
CA VAL A 11 -6.12 -1.60 3.63
C VAL A 11 -5.44 -1.08 4.88
N ARG A 12 -6.17 -0.99 6.00
CA ARG A 12 -5.58 -0.83 7.32
C ARG A 12 -5.39 -2.20 7.95
N ILE A 13 -4.28 -2.39 8.62
CA ILE A 13 -3.94 -3.61 9.34
C ILE A 13 -4.04 -3.28 10.83
N ASP A 14 -4.44 -4.24 11.66
CA ASP A 14 -4.31 -4.12 13.11
C ASP A 14 -2.92 -4.61 13.52
N PRO A 15 -2.08 -3.79 14.15
CA PRO A 15 -0.75 -4.20 14.61
C PRO A 15 -0.75 -5.28 15.68
N ASN A 16 -1.89 -5.52 16.33
CA ASN A 16 -2.04 -6.56 17.35
C ASN A 16 -2.66 -7.85 16.78
N ASP A 17 -2.96 -7.90 15.47
CA ASP A 17 -3.49 -9.09 14.82
C ASP A 17 -2.35 -10.07 14.49
N GLU A 18 -2.16 -11.06 15.36
CA GLU A 18 -1.17 -12.12 15.18
C GLU A 18 -1.49 -13.08 14.02
N SER A 19 -2.70 -13.02 13.45
CA SER A 19 -3.08 -13.87 12.31
C SER A 19 -2.55 -13.35 10.97
N ILE A 20 -2.20 -12.05 10.91
CA ILE A 20 -1.64 -11.46 9.70
C ILE A 20 -0.14 -11.68 9.65
N THR A 21 0.30 -12.31 8.56
CA THR A 21 1.72 -12.50 8.28
C THR A 21 2.22 -11.48 7.26
N LEU A 22 3.54 -11.27 7.23
CA LEU A 22 4.19 -10.48 6.19
C LEU A 22 3.86 -11.01 4.78
N LYS A 23 3.68 -12.33 4.63
CA LYS A 23 3.31 -12.94 3.35
C LYS A 23 1.93 -12.47 2.90
N ASP A 24 0.96 -12.37 3.80
CA ASP A 24 -0.39 -11.89 3.48
C ASP A 24 -0.37 -10.42 3.04
N ILE A 25 0.45 -9.60 3.71
CA ILE A 25 0.65 -8.19 3.33
C ILE A 25 1.23 -8.11 1.91
N MET A 26 2.27 -8.88 1.62
CA MET A 26 2.90 -8.90 0.29
C MET A 26 1.96 -9.39 -0.80
N GLN A 27 1.13 -10.40 -0.52
CA GLN A 27 0.12 -10.89 -1.47
C GLN A 27 -0.93 -9.81 -1.77
N ARG A 28 -1.45 -9.13 -0.74
CA ARG A 28 -2.40 -8.02 -0.90
C ARG A 28 -1.80 -6.86 -1.72
N ILE A 29 -0.54 -6.50 -1.48
CA ILE A 29 0.18 -5.50 -2.28
C ILE A 29 0.20 -5.92 -3.75
N GLN A 30 0.60 -7.16 -4.05
CA GLN A 30 0.67 -7.67 -5.43
C GLN A 30 -0.70 -7.69 -6.12
N GLU A 31 -1.76 -8.03 -5.40
CA GLU A 31 -3.13 -8.03 -5.93
C GLU A 31 -3.57 -6.62 -6.31
N ILE A 32 -3.40 -5.65 -5.40
CA ILE A 32 -3.75 -4.24 -5.66
C ILE A 32 -2.91 -3.69 -6.80
N GLN A 33 -1.61 -4.00 -6.83
CA GLN A 33 -0.68 -3.58 -7.89
C GLN A 33 -1.07 -4.14 -9.25
N ARG A 34 -1.56 -5.39 -9.32
CA ARG A 34 -2.04 -6.02 -10.56
C ARG A 34 -3.32 -5.36 -11.07
N GLN A 35 -4.21 -4.96 -10.17
CA GLN A 35 -5.45 -4.25 -10.53
C GLN A 35 -5.20 -2.77 -10.91
N ASN A 36 -4.08 -2.20 -10.45
CA ASN A 36 -3.73 -0.79 -10.64
C ASN A 36 -2.28 -0.67 -11.16
N PRO A 37 -2.03 -0.96 -12.44
CA PRO A 37 -0.69 -0.97 -12.99
C PRO A 37 0.00 0.40 -12.94
N ASP A 38 -0.77 1.50 -12.86
CA ASP A 38 -0.28 2.88 -12.86
C ASP A 38 0.06 3.42 -11.45
N LEU A 39 -0.18 2.63 -10.41
CA LEU A 39 0.07 3.01 -9.03
C LEU A 39 1.29 2.26 -8.49
N ASP A 40 2.11 2.88 -7.65
CA ASP A 40 3.05 2.19 -6.78
C ASP A 40 2.32 1.83 -5.48
N VAL A 41 2.15 0.53 -5.21
CA VAL A 41 1.52 0.01 -3.99
C VAL A 41 2.60 -0.42 -2.99
N PHE A 42 2.47 0.00 -1.74
CA PHE A 42 3.44 -0.25 -0.68
C PHE A 42 2.78 -0.39 0.69
N PHE A 43 3.48 -1.00 1.65
CA PHE A 43 3.07 -1.00 3.05
C PHE A 43 3.70 0.18 3.77
N ASP A 44 2.89 0.96 4.47
CA ASP A 44 3.30 2.04 5.37
C ASP A 44 3.35 1.50 6.80
N GLY A 45 4.55 1.43 7.37
CA GLY A 45 4.78 0.88 8.71
C GLY A 45 4.34 1.82 9.84
N ASP A 46 4.25 3.12 9.59
CA ASP A 46 3.85 4.10 10.61
C ASP A 46 2.33 4.13 10.76
N GLU A 47 1.61 4.06 9.64
CA GLU A 47 0.14 3.95 9.64
C GLU A 47 -0.37 2.51 9.73
N TYR A 48 0.53 1.53 9.64
CA TYR A 48 0.22 0.11 9.60
C TYR A 48 -0.83 -0.21 8.51
N ALA A 49 -0.59 0.28 7.29
CA ALA A 49 -1.56 0.26 6.21
C ALA A 49 -0.94 0.03 4.82
N ILE A 50 -1.62 -0.73 3.97
CA ILE A 50 -1.27 -0.83 2.55
C ILE A 50 -1.81 0.39 1.83
N CYS A 51 -0.90 1.12 1.21
CA CYS A 51 -1.14 2.39 0.57
C CYS A 51 -0.69 2.35 -0.89
N SER A 52 -1.13 3.33 -1.68
CA SER A 52 -0.61 3.53 -3.03
C SER A 52 -0.41 4.98 -3.35
N ARG A 53 0.43 5.24 -4.35
CA ARG A 53 0.58 6.56 -4.97
C ARG A 53 0.69 6.41 -6.49
N PRO A 54 0.27 7.39 -7.31
CA PRO A 54 0.59 7.42 -8.73
C PRO A 54 2.08 7.16 -8.98
N LYS A 55 2.39 6.29 -9.95
CA LYS A 55 3.75 6.15 -10.46
C LYS A 55 4.18 7.49 -11.02
N LYS A 56 5.35 7.97 -10.62
CA LYS A 56 5.99 9.03 -11.39
C LYS A 56 6.45 8.40 -12.70
N GLU A 57 5.99 8.93 -13.82
CA GLU A 57 6.67 8.68 -15.10
C GLU A 57 8.16 9.05 -14.89
N ALA A 58 9.04 8.08 -15.14
CA ALA A 58 10.48 8.21 -14.97
C ALA A 58 11.08 9.12 -16.05
#